data_AF-A0A645IDR7-F1
#
_entry.id   AF-A0A645IDR7-F1
#
_cell.length_a   1.000
_cell.length_b   1.000
_cell.length_c   1.000
_cell.angle_alpha   90.00
_cell.angle_beta   90.00
_cell.angle_gamma   90.00
#
_symmetry.space_group_name_H-M   'P 1'
#
loop_
_entity.id
_entity.type
_entity.pdbx_description
1 polymer ?
#
loop_
_entity_poly.entity_id
_entity_poly.type
_entity_poly.pdbx_seq_one_letter_code
_entity_poly.pdbx_strand_id
1 'polypeptide(L)'
;MKSTNKDMADSTFFWGVAKTYKLGVAVFAVSWDSISEKIKGKIDKKTTNLASEIKRNYGKIKPTLKTKAFFSVMRIVQRKGWNEADRVYWQEKGWTGNIRPWNK
;
A
#
# COMPACT_ATOMS: atom_id res chain seq x y z
N MET A 1 -8.34 5.19 -15.28
CA MET A 1 -8.38 4.37 -14.05
C MET A 1 -7.11 3.61 -13.71
N LYS A 2 -6.36 3.05 -14.69
CA LYS A 2 -5.08 2.37 -14.37
C LYS A 2 -4.09 3.32 -13.66
N SER A 3 -4.05 4.60 -14.07
CA SER A 3 -3.26 5.64 -13.38
C SER A 3 -3.77 5.88 -11.97
N THR A 4 -5.03 6.25 -11.78
CA THR A 4 -5.59 6.59 -10.45
C THR A 4 -5.29 5.54 -9.37
N ASN A 5 -5.58 4.26 -9.64
CA ASN A 5 -5.29 3.20 -8.66
C ASN A 5 -3.79 2.94 -8.48
N LYS A 6 -2.98 3.23 -9.49
CA LYS A 6 -1.52 3.18 -9.39
C LYS A 6 -1.01 4.33 -8.54
N ASP A 7 -1.50 5.55 -8.75
CA ASP A 7 -1.09 6.75 -8.03
C ASP A 7 -1.41 6.60 -6.53
N MET A 8 -2.62 6.13 -6.19
CA MET A 8 -2.97 5.79 -4.79
C MET A 8 -2.05 4.72 -4.20
N ALA A 9 -1.73 3.67 -4.96
CA ALA A 9 -0.84 2.62 -4.48
C ALA A 9 0.60 3.12 -4.30
N ASP A 10 1.05 4.02 -5.17
CA ASP A 10 2.36 4.65 -5.06
C ASP A 10 2.41 5.54 -3.80
N SER A 11 1.36 6.30 -3.48
CA SER A 11 1.26 7.04 -2.20
C SER A 11 1.38 6.10 -0.99
N THR A 12 0.63 4.99 -0.96
CA THR A 12 0.71 4.03 0.16
C THR A 12 2.09 3.40 0.29
N PHE A 13 2.80 3.21 -0.81
CA PHE A 13 4.18 2.72 -0.79
C PHE A 13 5.11 3.73 -0.09
N PHE A 14 5.00 5.02 -0.41
CA PHE A 14 5.80 6.06 0.24
C PHE A 14 5.48 6.24 1.73
N TRP A 15 4.24 5.96 2.15
CA TRP A 15 3.86 5.88 3.57
C TRP A 15 4.36 4.62 4.29
N GLY A 16 4.99 3.68 3.57
CA GLY A 16 5.52 2.46 4.16
C GLY A 16 4.49 1.35 4.39
N VAL A 17 3.32 1.41 3.73
CA VAL A 17 2.29 0.37 3.81
C VAL A 17 2.83 -0.94 3.22
N ALA A 18 2.73 -2.03 3.99
CA ALA A 18 3.35 -3.30 3.64
C ALA A 18 2.76 -3.98 2.40
N LYS A 19 1.44 -3.83 2.17
CA LYS A 19 0.72 -4.40 1.03
C LYS A 19 -0.49 -3.53 0.70
N THR A 20 -0.61 -3.18 -0.58
CA THR A 20 -1.77 -2.44 -1.12
C THR A 20 -2.45 -3.26 -2.20
N TYR A 21 -3.75 -3.43 -2.06
CA TYR A 21 -4.61 -4.11 -3.02
C TYR A 21 -5.26 -3.08 -3.94
N LYS A 22 -5.41 -3.41 -5.22
CA LYS A 22 -6.00 -2.50 -6.22
C LYS A 22 -7.19 -3.18 -6.88
N LEU A 23 -8.32 -2.50 -6.89
CA LEU A 23 -9.51 -2.92 -7.63
C LEU A 23 -9.97 -1.79 -8.54
N GLY A 24 -9.96 -2.04 -9.85
CA GLY A 24 -10.44 -1.10 -10.85
C GLY A 24 -11.24 -1.83 -11.92
N VAL A 25 -12.44 -1.34 -12.19
CA VAL A 25 -13.34 -1.85 -13.23
C VAL A 25 -13.99 -0.67 -13.94
N ALA A 26 -13.96 -0.68 -15.27
CA ALA A 26 -14.69 0.28 -16.09
C ALA A 26 -16.13 -0.21 -16.23
N VAL A 27 -17.07 0.50 -15.62
CA VAL A 27 -18.48 0.11 -15.60
C VAL A 27 -19.27 0.64 -16.79
N PHE A 28 -18.81 1.75 -17.41
CA PHE A 28 -19.43 2.40 -18.57
C PHE A 28 -20.94 2.68 -18.39
N ALA A 29 -21.34 3.02 -17.16
CA ALA A 29 -22.73 3.12 -16.75
C ALA A 29 -22.85 4.21 -15.68
N VAL A 30 -23.99 4.91 -15.68
CA VAL A 30 -24.31 5.96 -14.69
C VAL A 30 -25.12 5.44 -13.51
N SER A 31 -25.69 4.23 -13.64
CA SER A 31 -26.43 3.53 -12.59
C SER A 31 -26.07 2.04 -12.59
N TRP A 32 -26.23 1.38 -11.45
CA TRP A 32 -25.91 -0.04 -11.29
C TRP A 32 -26.73 -0.94 -12.23
N ASP A 33 -28.02 -0.63 -12.40
CA ASP A 33 -28.93 -1.44 -13.21
C ASP A 33 -28.60 -1.38 -14.70
N SER A 34 -27.99 -0.27 -15.15
CA SER A 34 -27.53 -0.10 -16.53
C SER A 34 -26.19 -0.80 -16.85
N ILE A 35 -25.54 -1.42 -15.86
CA ILE A 35 -24.31 -2.18 -16.08
C ILE A 35 -24.65 -3.51 -16.76
N SER A 36 -23.99 -3.81 -17.87
CA SER A 36 -24.14 -5.12 -18.52
C SER A 36 -23.81 -6.29 -17.58
N GLU A 37 -24.54 -7.40 -17.70
CA GLU A 37 -24.30 -8.61 -16.91
C GLU A 37 -22.86 -9.14 -17.05
N LYS A 38 -22.26 -8.98 -18.23
CA LYS A 38 -20.84 -9.30 -18.45
C LYS A 38 -19.91 -8.51 -17.54
N ILE A 39 -20.18 -7.22 -17.33
CA ILE A 39 -19.37 -6.37 -16.43
C ILE A 39 -19.68 -6.71 -14.98
N LYS A 40 -20.94 -6.92 -14.60
CA LYS A 40 -21.31 -7.35 -13.24
C LYS A 40 -20.61 -8.66 -12.86
N GLY A 41 -20.63 -9.67 -13.72
CA GLY A 41 -19.88 -10.92 -13.50
C GLY A 41 -18.37 -10.72 -13.38
N LYS A 42 -17.79 -9.75 -14.11
CA LYS A 42 -16.37 -9.39 -13.96
C LYS A 42 -16.08 -8.71 -12.62
N ILE A 43 -16.98 -7.85 -12.15
CA ILE A 43 -16.88 -7.21 -10.82
C ILE A 43 -16.92 -8.28 -9.76
N ASP A 44 -17.93 -9.16 -9.79
CA ASP A 44 -18.11 -10.24 -8.82
C ASP A 44 -16.84 -11.11 -8.70
N LYS A 45 -16.38 -11.66 -9.84
CA LYS A 45 -15.17 -12.50 -9.87
C LYS A 45 -13.94 -11.78 -9.30
N LYS A 46 -13.73 -10.51 -9.66
CA LYS A 46 -12.58 -9.74 -9.16
C LYS A 46 -12.67 -9.47 -7.67
N THR A 47 -13.84 -9.08 -7.19
CA THR A 47 -14.07 -8.77 -5.77
C THR A 47 -13.92 -10.02 -4.92
N THR A 48 -14.51 -11.15 -5.34
CA THR A 48 -14.41 -12.44 -4.65
C THR A 48 -12.97 -12.95 -4.56
N ASN A 49 -12.22 -12.86 -5.67
CA ASN A 49 -10.80 -13.23 -5.67
C ASN A 49 -9.98 -12.33 -4.74
N LEU A 50 -10.23 -11.02 -4.77
CA LEU A 50 -9.50 -10.06 -3.95
C LEU A 50 -9.79 -10.24 -2.46
N ALA A 51 -11.06 -10.45 -2.11
CA ALA A 51 -11.47 -10.74 -0.73
C ALA A 51 -10.80 -12.02 -0.21
N SER A 52 -10.72 -13.06 -1.05
CA SER A 52 -10.03 -14.30 -0.72
C SER A 52 -8.53 -14.10 -0.52
N GLU A 53 -7.87 -13.30 -1.36
CA GLU A 53 -6.46 -12.92 -1.18
C GLU A 53 -6.24 -12.12 0.12
N ILE A 54 -7.12 -11.17 0.44
CA ILE A 54 -7.04 -10.37 1.67
C ILE A 54 -7.17 -11.28 2.90
N LYS A 55 -8.18 -12.15 2.94
CA LYS A 55 -8.39 -13.11 4.05
C LYS A 55 -7.20 -14.03 4.23
N ARG A 56 -6.65 -14.59 3.14
CA ARG A 56 -5.47 -15.48 3.18
C ARG A 56 -4.25 -14.81 3.80
N ASN A 57 -4.07 -13.51 3.53
CA ASN A 57 -2.91 -12.74 3.97
C ASN A 57 -3.11 -12.06 5.33
N TYR A 58 -4.33 -12.04 5.88
CA TYR A 58 -4.63 -11.41 7.16
C TYR A 58 -3.69 -11.92 8.27
N GLY A 59 -3.10 -10.99 9.02
CA GLY A 59 -2.10 -11.27 10.08
C GLY A 59 -0.72 -11.74 9.59
N LYS A 60 -0.53 -12.01 8.29
CA LYS A 60 0.71 -12.56 7.73
C LYS A 60 1.50 -11.56 6.89
N ILE A 61 0.94 -10.39 6.63
CA ILE A 61 1.56 -9.36 5.77
C ILE A 61 2.83 -8.84 6.42
N LYS A 62 3.93 -8.87 5.65
CA LYS A 62 5.21 -8.23 5.98
C LYS A 62 5.59 -7.25 4.88
N PRO A 63 6.34 -6.17 5.18
CA PRO A 63 6.81 -5.25 4.15
C PRO A 63 7.65 -5.98 3.10
N THR A 64 7.46 -5.59 1.84
CA THR A 64 8.23 -6.10 0.71
C THR A 64 9.70 -5.67 0.80
N LEU A 65 10.59 -6.37 0.09
CA LEU A 65 12.00 -5.99 -0.02
C LEU A 65 12.15 -4.54 -0.52
N LYS A 66 11.33 -4.11 -1.48
CA LYS A 66 11.29 -2.73 -1.97
C LYS A 66 11.04 -1.72 -0.85
N THR A 67 10.06 -1.99 0.01
CA THR A 67 9.71 -1.11 1.14
C THR A 67 10.83 -1.05 2.16
N LYS A 68 11.47 -2.20 2.47
CA LYS A 68 12.61 -2.26 3.38
C LYS A 68 13.83 -1.52 2.83
N ALA A 69 14.11 -1.64 1.54
CA ALA A 69 15.19 -0.92 0.87
C ALA A 69 14.94 0.59 0.90
N PHE A 70 13.72 1.03 0.56
CA PHE A 70 13.34 2.44 0.63
C PHE A 70 13.47 3.01 2.05
N PHE A 71 12.97 2.28 3.05
CA PHE A 71 13.15 2.65 4.46
C PHE A 71 14.63 2.79 4.83
N SER A 72 15.51 1.93 4.30
CA SER A 72 16.94 1.96 4.60
C SER A 72 17.62 3.21 4.00
N VAL A 73 17.20 3.64 2.81
CA VAL A 73 17.63 4.92 2.21
C VAL A 73 17.15 6.09 3.07
N MET A 74 15.88 6.12 3.44
CA MET A 74 15.33 7.17 4.30
C MET A 74 16.00 7.21 5.67
N ARG A 75 16.38 6.06 6.25
CA ARG A 75 17.15 6.00 7.49
C ARG A 75 18.49 6.72 7.37
N ILE A 76 19.21 6.56 6.26
CA ILE A 76 20.49 7.24 6.03
C ILE A 76 20.26 8.75 5.90
N VAL A 77 19.24 9.15 5.16
CA VAL A 77 18.84 10.56 5.02
C VAL A 77 18.53 11.19 6.37
N GLN A 78 17.68 10.57 7.18
CA GLN A 78 17.28 11.12 8.47
C GLN A 78 18.42 11.16 9.49
N ARG A 79 19.39 10.23 9.40
CA ARG A 79 20.64 10.31 10.19
C ARG A 79 21.51 11.50 9.83
N LYS A 80 21.47 11.95 8.56
CA LYS A 80 22.22 13.11 8.08
C LYS A 80 21.50 14.45 8.35
N GLY A 81 20.25 14.41 8.82
CA GLY A 81 19.52 15.59 9.28
C GLY A 81 18.99 16.48 8.17
N TRP A 82 18.13 15.95 7.30
CA TRP A 82 17.46 16.74 6.26
C TRP A 82 16.38 17.66 6.86
N ASN A 83 15.45 17.10 7.63
CA ASN A 83 14.35 17.83 8.26
C ASN A 83 14.35 17.55 9.76
N GLU A 84 14.32 18.60 10.59
CA GLU A 84 14.39 18.47 12.05
C GLU A 84 13.19 17.72 12.63
N ALA A 85 11.97 18.05 12.19
CA ALA A 85 10.75 17.40 12.68
C ALA A 85 10.76 15.88 12.38
N ASP A 86 11.12 15.51 11.14
CA ASP A 86 11.20 14.10 10.77
C ASP A 86 12.35 13.38 11.48
N ARG A 87 13.50 14.05 11.65
CA ARG A 87 14.65 13.49 12.35
C ARG A 87 14.30 13.16 13.80
N VAL A 88 13.68 14.10 14.52
CA VAL A 88 13.26 13.92 15.92
C VAL A 88 12.30 12.74 16.01
N TYR A 89 11.26 12.72 15.16
CA TYR A 89 10.31 11.60 15.12
C TYR A 89 10.99 10.25 14.85
N TRP A 90 11.91 10.19 13.88
CA TRP A 90 12.64 8.95 13.57
C TRP A 90 13.60 8.50 14.68
N GLN A 91 14.17 9.44 15.43
CA GLN A 91 15.01 9.15 16.61
C GLN A 91 14.16 8.63 17.77
N GLU A 92 13.03 9.25 18.07
CA GLU A 92 12.07 8.80 19.10
C GLU A 92 11.56 7.38 18.81
N LYS A 93 11.31 7.05 17.53
CA LYS A 93 10.96 5.69 17.11
C LYS A 93 12.14 4.71 17.10
N GLY A 94 13.37 5.18 17.33
CA GLY A 94 14.60 4.40 17.27
C GLY A 94 14.96 3.88 15.88
N TRP A 95 14.31 4.39 14.84
CA TRP A 95 14.45 3.94 13.45
C TRP A 95 15.80 4.31 12.84
N THR A 96 16.41 5.39 13.32
CA THR A 96 17.80 5.74 13.01
C THR A 96 18.81 4.75 13.62
N GLY A 97 18.42 4.01 14.66
CA GLY A 97 19.19 2.95 15.31
C GLY A 97 18.92 1.56 14.72
N ASN A 98 18.72 0.58 15.60
CA ASN A 98 18.52 -0.83 15.23
C ASN A 98 17.06 -1.28 15.17
N ILE A 99 16.12 -0.44 15.63
CA ILE A 99 14.68 -0.74 15.61
C ILE A 99 14.14 -0.67 14.18
N ARG A 100 13.22 -1.57 13.84
CA ARG A 100 12.52 -1.57 12.55
C ARG A 100 11.01 -1.59 12.76
N PRO A 101 10.21 -0.81 12.00
CA PRO A 101 8.76 -0.71 12.18
C PRO A 101 8.01 -2.04 12.07
N TRP A 102 8.61 -3.03 11.41
CA TRP A 102 8.02 -4.34 11.14
C TRP A 102 8.55 -5.47 12.03
N ASN A 103 9.47 -5.16 12.94
CA ASN A 103 9.89 -6.09 13.98
C ASN A 103 9.03 -5.75 15.21
N LYS A 104 7.96 -6.52 15.43
CA LYS A 104 7.28 -6.56 16.72
C LYS A 104 8.08 -7.42 17.67
#